data_AF-A0A8K0XGV5-F1
#
_entry.id   AF-A0A8K0XGV5-F1
#
_cell.length_a   1.000
_cell.length_b   1.000
_cell.length_c   1.000
_cell.angle_alpha   90.00
_cell.angle_beta   90.00
_cell.angle_gamma   90.00
#
_symmetry.space_group_name_H-M   'P 1'
#
loop_
_entity.id
_entity.type
_entity.pdbx_description
1 polymer ?
#
loop_
_entity_poly.entity_id
_entity_poly.type
_entity_poly.pdbx_seq_one_letter_code
_entity_poly.pdbx_strand_id
1 'polypeptide(L)'
;MSANKVSTSTSSGDPKLVVVYFVERSTGVMVQVKSNDTLQTVRETVHRKAKAQVANHWTSSGRPDSTKYLHPDPSSIQFASAQHGFNHFIDKQDDARQIGQIYDDEDPIVAIAHSPLSAPIDGDAIYRPYMLQSPLNDQTNRQKQLDVEAIQEMIRGAIKIERVAFEKARERDLAKFEKARDKDLEKHEKTVGRLEKQLRLAEDARAKDRTKFEESLRKETMERQRLEIELGGVRKELASVKSENHNLQAHLADASRWLVSKDTEALDRVRLRHMLTVAQENLALATSVATSRYDASILWRRALGPSEELSDRLKKAHSLLNQQHVQLDERAQAFVKSGPGMKLVVEARSTIRALGDNVAHPPQISRDVFHVAVARHPEFEGMQAIESFVCD
;
A
#
# COMPACT_ATOMS: atom_id res chain seq x y z
N MET A 1 11.44 -2.95 18.51
CA MET A 1 12.81 -2.54 18.88
C MET A 1 13.29 -3.45 20.00
N SER A 2 14.04 -4.49 19.67
CA SER A 2 14.60 -5.43 20.65
C SER A 2 16.04 -5.01 20.96
N ALA A 3 16.32 -4.66 22.22
CA ALA A 3 17.64 -4.27 22.66
C ALA A 3 18.47 -5.52 23.00
N ASN A 4 19.46 -5.82 22.16
CA ASN A 4 20.53 -6.77 22.49
C ASN A 4 21.48 -6.11 23.50
N LYS A 5 21.57 -6.70 24.69
CA LYS A 5 22.53 -6.32 25.72
C LYS A 5 23.83 -7.07 25.46
N VAL A 6 24.75 -6.45 24.72
CA VAL A 6 26.12 -6.94 24.55
C VAL A 6 26.91 -6.53 25.79
N SER A 7 27.24 -7.49 26.64
CA SER A 7 28.17 -7.32 27.76
C SER A 7 29.60 -7.51 27.26
N THR A 8 30.26 -6.41 26.89
CA THR A 8 31.71 -6.36 26.70
C THR A 8 32.39 -6.16 28.05
N SER A 9 32.82 -7.26 28.70
CA SER A 9 33.88 -7.22 29.70
C SER A 9 35.17 -7.74 29.06
N THR A 10 35.82 -6.86 28.31
CA THR A 10 37.24 -7.04 27.97
C THR A 10 38.05 -6.58 29.19
N SER A 11 38.25 -7.45 30.17
CA SER A 11 39.38 -7.27 31.07
C SER A 11 40.64 -7.54 30.24
N SER A 12 41.47 -6.52 30.10
CA SER A 12 42.81 -6.69 29.57
C SER A 12 43.52 -7.72 30.45
N GLY A 13 43.98 -8.82 29.83
CA GLY A 13 44.61 -9.93 30.53
C GLY A 13 45.97 -9.52 31.06
N ASP A 14 45.99 -8.84 32.20
CA ASP A 14 47.21 -8.51 32.91
C ASP A 14 47.96 -9.82 33.24
N PRO A 15 49.28 -9.87 33.03
CA PRO A 15 50.05 -11.09 33.23
C PRO A 15 50.09 -11.48 34.71
N LYS A 16 49.76 -12.73 35.02
CA LYS A 16 49.91 -13.31 36.36
C LYS A 16 51.31 -13.89 36.54
N LEU A 17 51.87 -13.72 37.73
CA LEU A 17 53.16 -14.29 38.11
C LEU A 17 52.93 -15.65 38.79
N VAL A 18 53.52 -16.69 38.21
CA VAL A 18 53.55 -18.05 38.78
C VAL A 18 54.97 -18.32 39.30
N VAL A 19 55.09 -18.62 40.58
CA VAL A 19 56.37 -18.98 41.20
C VAL A 19 56.55 -20.50 41.14
N VAL A 20 57.52 -20.97 40.37
CA VAL A 20 57.80 -22.39 40.16
C VAL A 20 58.87 -22.87 41.13
N TYR A 21 58.56 -23.80 42.02
CA TYR A 21 59.51 -24.43 42.94
C TYR A 21 59.89 -25.83 42.49
N PHE A 22 61.18 -26.16 42.65
CA PHE A 22 61.74 -27.49 42.43
C PHE A 22 62.04 -28.13 43.77
N VAL A 23 61.40 -29.27 44.04
CA VAL A 23 61.40 -29.91 45.37
C VAL A 23 62.80 -30.28 45.84
N GLU A 24 63.69 -30.73 44.95
CA GLU A 24 64.99 -31.28 45.36
C GLU A 24 66.05 -30.24 45.78
N ARG A 25 65.89 -28.94 45.46
CA ARG A 25 66.91 -27.91 45.80
C ARG A 25 66.39 -26.53 46.23
N SER A 26 65.08 -26.39 46.47
CA SER A 26 64.48 -25.13 46.94
C SER A 26 64.78 -23.91 46.05
N THR A 27 65.08 -24.12 44.76
CA THR A 27 65.22 -23.03 43.79
C THR A 27 63.84 -22.64 43.27
N GLY A 28 63.61 -21.34 43.09
CA GLY A 28 62.37 -20.79 42.53
C GLY A 28 62.62 -20.08 41.20
N VAL A 29 61.71 -20.21 40.23
CA VAL A 29 61.71 -19.41 38.99
C VAL A 29 60.35 -18.76 38.82
N MET A 30 60.32 -17.47 38.51
CA MET A 30 59.08 -16.77 38.18
C MET A 30 58.75 -16.93 36.69
N VAL A 31 57.51 -17.32 36.40
CA VAL A 31 56.97 -17.46 35.05
C VAL A 31 55.76 -16.55 34.93
N GLN A 32 55.77 -15.65 33.95
CA GLN A 32 54.60 -14.84 33.62
C GLN A 32 53.68 -15.63 32.68
N VAL A 33 52.39 -15.69 33.02
CA VAL A 33 51.32 -16.31 32.23
C VAL A 33 50.18 -15.33 32.05
N LYS A 34 49.36 -15.49 31.02
CA LYS A 34 48.22 -14.59 30.79
C LYS A 34 47.00 -15.07 31.57
N SER A 35 46.17 -14.14 32.04
CA SER A 35 44.93 -14.49 32.74
C SER A 35 43.95 -15.33 31.91
N ASN A 36 44.04 -15.28 30.58
CA ASN A 36 43.23 -16.10 29.68
C ASN A 36 43.88 -17.44 29.28
N ASP A 37 45.10 -17.73 29.73
CA ASP A 37 45.73 -19.03 29.51
C ASP A 37 44.97 -20.09 30.32
N THR A 38 44.79 -21.26 29.72
CA THR A 38 44.21 -22.41 30.41
C THR A 38 45.22 -23.03 31.37
N LEU A 39 44.73 -23.72 32.41
CA LEU A 39 45.59 -24.39 33.38
C LEU A 39 46.56 -25.38 32.69
N GLN A 40 46.11 -26.10 31.64
CA GLN A 40 46.97 -26.95 30.83
C GLN A 40 48.13 -26.17 30.18
N THR A 41 47.81 -25.03 29.57
CA THR A 41 48.80 -24.19 28.87
C THR A 41 49.83 -23.65 29.87
N VAL A 42 49.39 -23.33 31.08
CA VAL A 42 50.26 -22.93 32.17
C VAL A 42 51.14 -24.09 32.65
N ARG A 43 50.62 -25.32 32.81
CA ARG A 43 51.42 -26.51 33.14
C ARG A 43 52.53 -26.74 32.11
N GLU A 44 52.20 -26.71 30.83
CA GLU A 44 53.16 -26.90 29.75
C GLU A 44 54.22 -25.79 29.74
N THR A 45 53.82 -24.54 30.00
CA THR A 45 54.74 -23.41 30.05
C THR A 45 55.67 -23.49 31.25
N VAL A 46 55.13 -23.78 32.44
CA VAL A 46 55.90 -24.01 33.67
C VAL A 46 56.85 -25.19 33.47
N HIS A 47 56.38 -26.32 32.96
CA HIS A 47 57.18 -27.53 32.73
C HIS A 47 58.34 -27.28 31.76
N ARG A 48 58.08 -26.60 30.64
CA ARG A 48 59.11 -26.24 29.67
C ARG A 48 60.16 -25.29 30.26
N LYS A 49 59.74 -24.27 31.02
CA LYS A 49 60.65 -23.34 31.71
C LYS A 49 61.46 -24.07 32.78
N ALA A 50 60.81 -24.98 33.49
CA ALA A 50 61.44 -25.85 34.46
C ALA A 50 62.50 -26.74 33.85
N LYS A 51 62.20 -27.40 32.74
CA LYS A 51 63.13 -28.24 31.99
C LYS A 51 64.35 -27.45 31.50
N ALA A 52 64.13 -26.24 30.99
CA ALA A 52 65.21 -25.35 30.56
C ALA A 52 66.10 -24.93 31.73
N GLN A 53 65.52 -24.62 32.89
CA GLN A 53 66.28 -24.22 34.06
C GLN A 53 67.11 -25.38 34.63
N VAL A 54 66.51 -26.57 34.74
CA VAL A 54 67.21 -27.81 35.13
C VAL A 54 68.36 -28.11 34.17
N ALA A 55 68.12 -28.00 32.86
CA ALA A 55 69.19 -28.16 31.88
C ALA A 55 70.32 -27.15 32.12
N ASN A 56 70.02 -25.86 32.24
CA ASN A 56 71.02 -24.81 32.40
C ASN A 56 71.84 -24.94 33.69
N HIS A 57 71.23 -25.38 34.79
CA HIS A 57 71.91 -25.44 36.09
C HIS A 57 72.62 -26.78 36.31
N TRP A 58 72.12 -27.88 35.74
CA TRP A 58 72.55 -29.24 36.14
C TRP A 58 73.28 -30.02 35.05
N THR A 59 73.46 -29.45 33.85
CA THR A 59 74.19 -30.12 32.74
C THR A 59 75.66 -29.69 32.57
N SER A 60 76.23 -28.95 33.52
CA SER A 60 77.65 -28.57 33.52
C SER A 60 78.65 -29.74 33.64
N SER A 61 78.18 -30.99 33.77
CA SER A 61 79.01 -32.21 33.94
C SER A 61 79.01 -33.21 32.76
N GLY A 62 78.50 -32.83 31.58
CA GLY A 62 78.89 -33.51 30.33
C GLY A 62 78.12 -34.75 29.90
N ARG A 63 76.83 -34.91 30.26
CA ARG A 63 75.80 -35.63 29.46
C ARG A 63 74.39 -35.28 29.98
N PRO A 64 73.43 -34.90 29.12
CA PRO A 64 72.14 -34.37 29.55
C PRO A 64 71.12 -35.48 29.73
N ASP A 65 70.74 -35.78 30.97
CA ASP A 65 69.53 -36.56 31.22
C ASP A 65 68.62 -35.81 32.19
N SER A 66 67.96 -34.77 31.67
CA SER A 66 66.98 -33.97 32.42
C SER A 66 65.81 -34.80 32.96
N THR A 67 65.63 -36.03 32.44
CA THR A 67 64.57 -36.94 32.87
C THR A 67 64.80 -37.50 34.27
N LYS A 68 66.01 -37.39 34.84
CA LYS A 68 66.27 -37.78 36.24
C LYS A 68 65.75 -36.79 37.28
N TYR A 69 65.40 -35.59 36.84
CA TYR A 69 65.32 -34.41 37.71
C TYR A 69 63.99 -33.66 37.60
N LEU A 70 63.28 -33.87 36.49
CA LEU A 70 61.96 -33.34 36.26
C LEU A 70 61.12 -34.44 35.61
N HIS A 71 59.93 -34.68 36.16
CA HIS A 71 59.02 -35.68 35.63
C HIS A 71 58.68 -35.34 34.16
N PRO A 72 58.69 -36.31 33.23
CA PRO A 72 58.56 -36.02 31.81
C PRO A 72 57.17 -35.49 31.42
N ASP A 73 56.14 -35.81 32.20
CA ASP A 73 54.76 -35.37 31.98
C ASP A 73 54.46 -34.02 32.66
N PRO A 74 54.05 -32.97 31.91
CA PRO A 74 53.58 -31.70 32.44
C PRO A 74 52.39 -31.81 33.41
N SER A 75 51.59 -32.88 33.33
CA SER A 75 50.47 -33.11 34.26
C SER A 75 50.92 -33.26 35.72
N SER A 76 52.20 -33.61 35.93
CA SER A 76 52.81 -33.71 37.26
C SER A 76 53.00 -32.37 37.98
N ILE A 77 52.91 -31.23 37.29
CA ILE A 77 53.05 -29.91 37.92
C ILE A 77 51.85 -29.65 38.82
N GLN A 78 52.05 -29.47 40.12
CA GLN A 78 50.96 -29.16 41.05
C GLN A 78 50.87 -27.66 41.30
N PHE A 79 49.66 -27.11 41.41
CA PHE A 79 49.47 -25.70 41.78
C PHE A 79 48.96 -25.57 43.20
N ALA A 80 49.37 -24.48 43.83
CA ALA A 80 48.89 -24.05 45.13
C ALA A 80 48.71 -22.54 45.14
N SER A 81 47.74 -22.06 45.92
CA SER A 81 47.61 -20.64 46.23
C SER A 81 47.29 -20.42 47.70
N ALA A 82 47.47 -19.19 48.17
CA ALA A 82 47.27 -18.85 49.57
C ALA A 82 45.81 -19.01 50.00
N GLN A 83 44.87 -18.69 49.09
CA GLN A 83 43.44 -18.77 49.37
C GLN A 83 42.86 -20.18 49.14
N HIS A 84 43.37 -20.92 48.14
CA HIS A 84 42.75 -22.16 47.66
C HIS A 84 43.50 -23.43 48.09
N GLY A 85 44.65 -23.31 48.76
CA GLY A 85 45.43 -24.43 49.25
C GLY A 85 46.16 -25.20 48.15
N PHE A 86 46.65 -26.40 48.48
CA PHE A 86 47.36 -27.28 47.54
C PHE A 86 46.39 -28.15 46.75
N ASN A 87 46.70 -28.41 45.48
CA ASN A 87 46.13 -29.52 44.72
C ASN A 87 44.60 -29.48 44.54
N HIS A 88 44.02 -28.29 44.42
CA HIS A 88 42.57 -28.17 44.17
C HIS A 88 42.15 -28.56 42.74
N PHE A 89 43.11 -28.71 41.81
CA PHE A 89 42.87 -28.93 40.37
C PHE A 89 43.56 -30.21 39.87
N ILE A 90 43.16 -31.36 40.42
CA ILE A 90 43.74 -32.67 40.08
C ILE A 90 43.02 -33.30 38.87
N ASP A 91 41.76 -32.95 38.62
CA ASP A 91 40.99 -33.55 37.53
C ASP A 91 41.35 -32.92 36.17
N LYS A 92 41.44 -33.76 35.13
CA LYS A 92 41.67 -33.32 33.74
C LYS A 92 40.58 -32.37 33.24
N GLN A 93 39.43 -32.31 33.91
CA GLN A 93 38.35 -31.38 33.60
C GLN A 93 38.70 -29.92 33.95
N ASP A 94 39.58 -29.70 34.94
CA ASP A 94 40.02 -28.35 35.32
C ASP A 94 41.08 -27.76 34.39
N ASP A 95 41.73 -28.61 33.58
CA ASP A 95 42.80 -28.19 32.66
C ASP A 95 42.31 -27.20 31.57
N ALA A 96 41.00 -27.19 31.28
CA ALA A 96 40.36 -26.26 30.34
C ALA A 96 40.01 -24.89 30.95
N ARG A 97 40.03 -24.74 32.28
CA ARG A 97 39.68 -23.49 32.96
C ARG A 97 40.79 -22.46 32.81
N GLN A 98 40.39 -21.20 32.65
CA GLN A 98 41.32 -20.08 32.52
C GLN A 98 41.84 -19.63 33.89
N ILE A 99 43.12 -19.28 33.98
CA ILE A 99 43.76 -18.85 35.23
C ILE A 99 43.02 -17.70 35.93
N GLY A 100 42.54 -16.71 35.17
CA GLY A 100 41.79 -15.57 35.71
C GLY A 100 40.39 -15.91 36.22
N GLN A 101 39.87 -17.10 35.92
CA GLN A 101 38.60 -17.60 36.49
C GLN A 101 38.82 -18.38 37.79
N ILE A 102 40.05 -18.86 38.01
CA ILE A 102 40.41 -19.75 39.12
C ILE A 102 41.04 -18.96 40.27
N TYR A 103 41.90 -17.99 39.93
CA TYR A 103 42.64 -17.21 40.90
C TYR A 103 42.30 -15.74 40.74
N ASP A 104 42.07 -15.05 41.84
CA ASP A 104 41.91 -13.59 41.88
C ASP A 104 43.23 -12.88 41.53
N ASP A 105 43.18 -11.60 41.22
CA ASP A 105 44.36 -10.84 40.80
C ASP A 105 45.39 -10.63 41.93
N GLU A 106 44.97 -10.82 43.18
CA GLU A 106 45.81 -10.69 44.37
C GLU A 106 46.32 -12.04 44.93
N ASP A 107 45.89 -13.19 44.37
CA ASP A 107 46.25 -14.52 44.89
C ASP A 107 47.53 -15.07 44.20
N PRO A 108 48.68 -15.15 44.90
CA PRO A 108 49.92 -15.63 44.30
C PRO A 108 49.83 -17.12 43.97
N ILE A 109 50.12 -17.47 42.73
CA ILE A 109 50.08 -18.85 42.25
C ILE A 109 51.48 -19.46 42.38
N VAL A 110 51.55 -20.59 43.07
CA VAL A 110 52.77 -21.38 43.25
C VAL A 110 52.63 -22.67 42.46
N ALA A 111 53.60 -22.99 41.60
CA ALA A 111 53.66 -24.24 40.87
C ALA A 111 54.81 -25.10 41.39
N ILE A 112 54.56 -26.40 41.61
CA ILE A 112 55.56 -27.35 42.11
C ILE A 112 55.85 -28.36 41.02
N ALA A 113 57.13 -28.42 40.64
CA ALA A 113 57.63 -29.35 39.65
C ALA A 113 58.31 -30.54 40.35
N HIS A 114 57.73 -31.73 40.19
CA HIS A 114 58.21 -32.95 40.84
C HIS A 114 59.30 -33.65 40.02
N SER A 115 60.27 -34.24 40.73
CA SER A 115 61.22 -35.19 40.17
C SER A 115 60.58 -36.59 40.08
N PRO A 116 60.89 -37.42 39.08
CA PRO A 116 60.33 -38.77 38.97
C PRO A 116 60.80 -39.72 40.08
N LEU A 117 61.77 -39.31 40.90
CA LEU A 117 62.23 -40.05 42.08
C LEU A 117 61.51 -39.64 43.38
N SER A 118 60.67 -38.60 43.35
CA SER A 118 59.90 -38.15 44.51
C SER A 118 58.74 -39.13 44.75
N ALA A 119 58.67 -39.75 45.94
CA ALA A 119 57.46 -40.45 46.36
C ALA A 119 56.28 -39.47 46.40
N PRO A 120 55.04 -39.88 46.05
CA PRO A 120 53.87 -39.01 46.13
C PRO A 120 53.74 -38.49 47.56
N ILE A 121 53.78 -37.16 47.70
CA ILE A 121 53.59 -36.48 48.99
C ILE A 121 52.12 -36.66 49.37
N ASP A 122 51.87 -37.36 50.47
CA ASP A 122 50.54 -37.53 51.03
C ASP A 122 50.00 -36.15 51.47
N GLY A 123 48.87 -35.75 50.90
CA GLY A 123 48.35 -34.38 50.93
C GLY A 123 47.93 -33.85 52.31
N ASP A 124 47.90 -34.71 53.32
CA ASP A 124 47.47 -34.39 54.69
C ASP A 124 48.61 -34.04 55.66
N ALA A 125 49.87 -34.06 55.22
CA ALA A 125 51.02 -33.79 56.08
C ALA A 125 51.72 -32.46 55.77
N ILE A 126 50.97 -31.36 55.67
CA ILE A 126 51.57 -30.01 55.66
C ILE A 126 51.59 -29.47 57.09
N TYR A 127 52.79 -29.51 57.67
CA TYR A 127 53.17 -28.91 58.94
C TYR A 127 52.64 -27.47 59.06
N ARG A 128 51.64 -27.28 59.93
CA ARG A 128 51.39 -25.96 60.53
C ARG A 128 52.61 -25.61 61.39
N PRO A 129 53.27 -24.45 61.20
CA PRO A 129 54.41 -24.06 62.00
C PRO A 129 54.03 -24.02 63.49
N TYR A 130 54.81 -24.75 64.29
CA TYR A 130 54.66 -24.95 65.73
C TYR A 130 55.09 -23.68 66.51
N MET A 131 54.57 -22.51 66.14
CA MET A 131 54.90 -21.21 66.74
C MET A 131 53.67 -20.49 67.33
N LEU A 132 52.56 -21.19 67.55
CA LEU A 132 51.31 -20.59 68.06
C LEU A 132 50.75 -21.24 69.34
N GLN A 133 51.61 -21.87 70.15
CA GLN A 133 51.23 -22.30 71.50
C GLN A 133 52.26 -21.81 72.51
N SER A 134 52.22 -20.50 72.76
CA SER A 134 52.88 -19.86 73.89
C SER A 134 51.81 -19.36 74.86
N PRO A 135 51.93 -19.56 76.19
CA PRO A 135 50.98 -19.05 77.19
C PRO A 135 50.82 -17.52 77.19
N LEU A 136 51.78 -16.78 76.61
CA LEU A 136 51.67 -15.33 76.37
C LEU A 136 50.67 -14.98 75.26
N ASN A 137 50.43 -15.90 74.32
CA ASN A 137 49.48 -15.70 73.22
C ASN A 137 48.03 -15.75 73.73
N ASP A 138 47.73 -16.53 74.77
CA ASP A 138 46.39 -16.61 75.36
C ASP A 138 46.00 -15.34 76.13
N GLN A 139 46.96 -14.67 76.76
CA GLN A 139 46.73 -13.38 77.43
C GLN A 139 46.59 -12.24 76.41
N THR A 140 47.40 -12.26 75.34
CA THR A 140 47.30 -11.32 74.23
C THR A 140 46.01 -11.53 73.42
N ASN A 141 45.55 -12.78 73.27
CA ASN A 141 44.29 -13.12 72.59
C ASN A 141 43.05 -12.72 73.40
N ARG A 142 43.10 -12.77 74.74
CA ARG A 142 42.02 -12.23 75.60
C ARG A 142 41.92 -10.71 75.55
N GLN A 143 43.05 -10.00 75.56
CA GLN A 143 43.05 -8.55 75.39
C GLN A 143 42.60 -8.15 73.97
N LYS A 144 43.09 -8.87 72.94
CA LYS A 144 42.62 -8.72 71.56
C LYS A 144 41.14 -9.08 71.41
N GLN A 145 40.59 -10.04 72.15
CA GLN A 145 39.15 -10.33 72.12
C GLN A 145 38.32 -9.19 72.69
N LEU A 146 38.74 -8.58 73.80
CA LEU A 146 38.07 -7.42 74.38
C LEU A 146 38.18 -6.18 73.47
N ASP A 147 39.36 -5.95 72.88
CA ASP A 147 39.56 -4.87 71.90
C ASP A 147 38.79 -5.15 70.60
N VAL A 148 38.71 -6.40 70.15
CA VAL A 148 37.92 -6.82 68.98
C VAL A 148 36.43 -6.67 69.25
N GLU A 149 35.92 -6.96 70.44
CA GLU A 149 34.51 -6.73 70.80
C GLU A 149 34.17 -5.23 70.85
N ALA A 150 35.05 -4.40 71.43
CA ALA A 150 34.88 -2.95 71.42
C ALA A 150 34.96 -2.35 70.00
N ILE A 151 35.91 -2.82 69.18
CA ILE A 151 36.01 -2.44 67.76
C ILE A 151 34.80 -2.95 66.97
N GLN A 152 34.30 -4.15 67.24
CA GLN A 152 33.10 -4.69 66.59
C GLN A 152 31.85 -3.91 66.97
N GLU A 153 31.68 -3.48 68.22
CA GLU A 153 30.58 -2.59 68.61
C GLU A 153 30.71 -1.22 67.94
N MET A 154 31.91 -0.65 67.87
CA MET A 154 32.17 0.61 67.19
C MET A 154 31.87 0.51 65.68
N ILE A 155 32.27 -0.60 65.04
CA ILE A 155 31.97 -0.91 63.64
C ILE A 155 30.47 -1.11 63.45
N ARG A 156 29.77 -1.84 64.33
CA ARG A 156 28.30 -1.98 64.25
C ARG A 156 27.59 -0.65 64.42
N GLY A 157 28.07 0.21 65.33
CA GLY A 157 27.59 1.57 65.51
C GLY A 157 27.79 2.44 64.26
N ALA A 158 28.99 2.40 63.68
CA ALA A 158 29.32 3.12 62.44
C ALA A 158 28.49 2.63 61.25
N ILE A 159 28.35 1.31 61.07
CA ILE A 159 27.49 0.69 60.04
C ILE A 159 26.04 1.12 60.22
N LYS A 160 25.55 1.19 61.47
CA LYS A 160 24.17 1.64 61.74
C LYS A 160 23.97 3.11 61.40
N ILE A 161 24.94 3.97 61.72
CA ILE A 161 24.90 5.40 61.37
C ILE A 161 24.97 5.58 59.85
N GLU A 162 25.88 4.86 59.17
CA GLU A 162 26.03 4.90 57.71
C GLU A 162 24.77 4.41 57.00
N ARG A 163 24.14 3.33 57.50
CA ARG A 163 22.88 2.80 56.96
C ARG A 163 21.74 3.81 57.08
N VAL A 164 21.60 4.46 58.24
CA VAL A 164 20.57 5.51 58.44
C VAL A 164 20.85 6.72 57.54
N ALA A 165 22.12 7.12 57.39
CA ALA A 165 22.50 8.21 56.49
C ALA A 165 22.22 7.86 55.02
N PHE A 166 22.51 6.63 54.61
CA PHE A 166 22.25 6.12 53.27
C PHE A 166 20.76 6.01 52.97
N GLU A 167 19.95 5.48 53.90
CA GLU A 167 18.50 5.41 53.77
C GLU A 167 17.89 6.81 53.62
N LYS A 168 18.35 7.78 54.43
CA LYS A 168 17.89 9.18 54.33
C LYS A 168 18.35 9.86 53.03
N ALA A 169 19.52 9.54 52.50
CA ALA A 169 19.98 10.02 51.20
C ALA A 169 19.14 9.44 50.07
N ARG A 170 18.87 8.13 50.12
CA ARG A 170 18.01 7.42 49.17
C ARG A 170 16.59 7.98 49.16
N GLU A 171 16.01 8.25 50.32
CA GLU A 171 14.68 8.89 50.41
C GLU A 171 14.65 10.27 49.76
N ARG A 172 15.69 11.09 49.97
CA ARG A 172 15.79 12.41 49.32
C ARG A 172 15.90 12.29 47.82
N ASP A 173 16.66 11.33 47.32
CA ASP A 173 16.81 11.13 45.88
C ASP A 173 15.53 10.56 45.27
N LEU A 174 14.85 9.62 45.92
CA LEU A 174 13.52 9.16 45.50
C LEU A 174 12.52 10.32 45.45
N ALA A 175 12.47 11.18 46.47
CA ALA A 175 11.60 12.35 46.47
C ALA A 175 11.93 13.36 45.35
N LYS A 176 13.22 13.50 44.97
CA LYS A 176 13.61 14.31 43.79
C LYS A 176 13.17 13.65 42.49
N PHE A 177 13.33 12.33 42.36
CA PHE A 177 12.89 11.58 41.20
C PHE A 177 11.37 11.64 41.01
N GLU A 178 10.59 11.50 42.08
CA GLU A 178 9.13 11.64 42.05
C GLU A 178 8.71 13.04 41.59
N LYS A 179 9.30 14.09 42.17
CA LYS A 179 9.04 15.47 41.73
C LYS A 179 9.43 15.73 40.27
N ALA A 180 10.51 15.12 39.79
CA ALA A 180 10.92 15.24 38.39
C ALA A 180 9.93 14.52 37.47
N ARG A 181 9.53 13.29 37.83
CA ARG A 181 8.54 12.50 37.10
C ARG A 181 7.21 13.23 37.00
N ASP A 182 6.71 13.79 38.11
CA ASP A 182 5.43 14.48 38.13
C ASP A 182 5.45 15.75 37.27
N LYS A 183 6.57 16.51 37.29
CA LYS A 183 6.78 17.65 36.38
C LYS A 183 6.81 17.23 34.91
N ASP A 184 7.43 16.10 34.59
CA ASP A 184 7.49 15.61 33.21
C ASP A 184 6.14 15.05 32.75
N LEU A 185 5.38 14.41 33.63
CA LEU A 185 3.99 14.03 33.37
C LEU A 185 3.12 15.25 33.08
N GLU A 186 3.23 16.31 33.88
CA GLU A 186 2.48 17.56 33.65
C GLU A 186 2.84 18.21 32.31
N LYS A 187 4.12 18.24 31.94
CA LYS A 187 4.55 18.73 30.61
C LYS A 187 4.02 17.86 29.48
N HIS A 188 4.02 16.54 29.66
CA HIS A 188 3.52 15.61 28.68
C HIS A 188 2.01 15.79 28.48
N GLU A 189 1.24 15.90 29.56
CA GLU A 189 -0.20 16.15 29.52
C GLU A 189 -0.54 17.46 28.79
N LYS A 190 0.18 18.56 29.10
CA LYS A 190 0.01 19.83 28.37
C LYS A 190 0.34 19.71 26.88
N THR A 191 1.36 18.92 26.55
CA THR A 191 1.77 18.70 25.15
C THR A 191 0.73 17.88 24.40
N VAL A 192 0.22 16.81 25.01
CA VAL A 192 -0.85 15.97 24.45
C VAL A 192 -2.11 16.81 24.23
N GLY A 193 -2.57 17.57 25.22
CA GLY A 193 -3.75 18.42 25.08
C GLY A 193 -3.60 19.48 23.97
N ARG A 194 -2.40 20.03 23.77
CA ARG A 194 -2.11 20.94 22.66
C ARG A 194 -2.21 20.23 21.30
N LEU A 195 -1.63 19.03 21.19
CA LEU A 195 -1.65 18.25 19.95
C LEU A 195 -3.07 17.78 19.60
N GLU A 196 -3.86 17.34 20.58
CA GLU A 196 -5.27 16.99 20.37
C GLU A 196 -6.10 18.16 19.86
N LYS A 197 -5.88 19.37 20.42
CA LYS A 197 -6.55 20.58 19.93
C LYS A 197 -6.14 20.92 18.49
N GLN A 198 -4.87 20.78 18.15
CA GLN A 198 -4.39 20.99 16.78
C GLN A 198 -4.96 19.95 15.82
N LEU A 199 -5.05 18.69 16.23
CA LEU A 199 -5.64 17.60 15.44
C LEU A 199 -7.11 17.91 15.13
N ARG A 200 -7.91 18.29 16.13
CA ARG A 200 -9.31 18.67 15.93
C ARG A 200 -9.47 19.83 14.96
N LEU A 201 -8.66 20.88 15.10
CA LEU A 201 -8.69 22.02 14.17
C LEU A 201 -8.32 21.62 12.74
N ALA A 202 -7.36 20.71 12.57
CA ALA A 202 -6.97 20.20 11.25
C ALA A 202 -8.06 19.30 10.64
N GLU A 203 -8.73 18.49 11.44
CA GLU A 203 -9.87 17.65 11.02
C GLU A 203 -11.07 18.52 10.59
N ASP A 204 -11.41 19.54 11.37
CA ASP A 204 -12.48 20.50 11.04
C ASP A 204 -12.17 21.28 9.75
N ALA A 205 -10.91 21.69 9.55
CA ALA A 205 -10.48 22.36 8.33
C ALA A 205 -10.62 21.43 7.11
N ARG A 206 -10.14 20.18 7.23
CA ARG A 206 -10.28 19.16 6.17
C ARG A 206 -11.74 18.84 5.86
N ALA A 207 -12.59 18.77 6.88
CA ALA A 207 -14.02 18.54 6.69
C ALA A 207 -14.66 19.69 5.88
N LYS A 208 -14.34 20.95 6.20
CA LYS A 208 -14.82 22.12 5.44
C LYS A 208 -14.29 22.17 4.01
N ASP A 209 -13.04 21.79 3.79
CA ASP A 209 -12.48 21.75 2.44
C ASP A 209 -13.10 20.62 1.61
N ARG A 210 -13.38 19.47 2.24
CA ARG A 210 -14.08 18.36 1.59
C ARG A 210 -15.51 18.75 1.17
N THR A 211 -16.27 19.42 2.03
CA THR A 211 -17.63 19.85 1.66
C THR A 211 -17.62 20.87 0.54
N LYS A 212 -16.69 21.85 0.55
CA LYS A 212 -16.51 22.80 -0.56
C LYS A 212 -16.14 22.11 -1.87
N PHE A 213 -15.25 21.13 -1.81
CA PHE A 213 -14.85 20.35 -2.98
C PHE A 213 -16.02 19.54 -3.54
N GLU A 214 -16.79 18.87 -2.68
CA GLU A 214 -17.98 18.11 -3.08
C GLU A 214 -19.06 19.02 -3.69
N GLU A 215 -19.29 20.22 -3.14
CA GLU A 215 -20.20 21.22 -3.73
C GLU A 215 -19.72 21.73 -5.09
N SER A 216 -18.43 22.00 -5.24
CA SER A 216 -17.83 22.42 -6.52
C SER A 216 -18.00 21.33 -7.59
N LEU A 217 -17.68 20.09 -7.24
CA LEU A 217 -17.81 18.94 -8.14
C LEU A 217 -19.27 18.73 -8.55
N ARG A 218 -20.22 18.90 -7.62
CA ARG A 218 -21.65 18.81 -7.92
C ARG A 218 -22.11 19.90 -8.89
N LYS A 219 -21.66 21.15 -8.70
CA LYS A 219 -21.97 22.25 -9.62
C LYS A 219 -21.43 21.99 -11.02
N GLU A 220 -20.17 21.59 -11.13
CA GLU A 220 -19.52 21.27 -12.41
C GLU A 220 -20.22 20.10 -13.13
N THR A 221 -20.62 19.06 -12.37
CA THR A 221 -21.35 17.92 -12.94
C THR A 221 -22.72 18.34 -13.50
N MET A 222 -23.45 19.19 -12.78
CA MET A 222 -24.74 19.71 -13.27
C MET A 222 -24.59 20.61 -14.50
N GLU A 223 -23.56 21.46 -14.53
CA GLU A 223 -23.27 22.32 -15.67
C GLU A 223 -22.90 21.50 -16.92
N ARG A 224 -22.09 20.46 -16.75
CA ARG A 224 -21.74 19.53 -17.83
C ARG A 224 -22.96 18.81 -18.39
N GLN A 225 -23.85 18.32 -17.53
CA GLN A 225 -25.10 17.68 -17.97
C GLN A 225 -26.00 18.65 -18.74
N ARG A 226 -26.10 19.90 -18.27
CA ARG A 226 -26.86 20.94 -18.97
C ARG A 226 -26.29 21.21 -20.37
N LEU A 227 -24.98 21.39 -20.47
CA LEU A 227 -24.29 21.62 -21.75
C LEU A 227 -24.46 20.43 -22.70
N GLU A 228 -24.44 19.20 -22.19
CA GLU A 228 -24.66 18.00 -23.00
C GLU A 228 -26.09 17.93 -23.58
N ILE A 229 -27.10 18.32 -22.80
CA ILE A 229 -28.49 18.43 -23.27
C ILE A 229 -28.61 19.53 -24.34
N GLU A 230 -28.04 20.71 -24.09
CA GLU A 230 -28.07 21.83 -25.04
C GLU A 230 -27.36 21.45 -26.36
N LEU A 231 -26.20 20.81 -26.28
CA LEU A 231 -25.45 20.34 -27.45
C LEU A 231 -26.21 19.23 -28.21
N GLY A 232 -26.91 18.35 -27.50
CA GLY A 232 -27.84 17.38 -28.08
C GLY A 232 -29.00 18.03 -28.84
N GLY A 233 -29.57 19.13 -28.29
CA GLY A 233 -30.58 19.94 -28.95
C GLY A 233 -30.09 20.59 -30.24
N VAL A 234 -28.94 21.28 -30.17
CA VAL A 234 -28.31 21.94 -31.32
C VAL A 234 -27.98 20.94 -32.44
N ARG A 235 -27.52 19.73 -32.10
CA ARG A 235 -27.27 18.68 -33.10
C ARG A 235 -28.53 18.24 -33.84
N LYS A 236 -29.67 18.14 -33.14
CA LYS A 236 -30.95 17.78 -33.76
C LYS A 236 -31.43 18.88 -34.70
N GLU A 237 -31.36 20.13 -34.28
CA GLU A 237 -31.72 21.29 -35.12
C GLU A 237 -30.82 21.35 -36.36
N LEU A 238 -29.50 21.20 -36.21
CA LEU A 238 -28.57 21.19 -37.32
C LEU A 238 -28.88 20.07 -38.33
N ALA A 239 -29.27 18.89 -37.86
CA ALA A 239 -29.68 17.78 -38.73
C ALA A 239 -30.98 18.11 -39.49
N SER A 240 -31.96 18.75 -38.84
CA SER A 240 -33.19 19.22 -39.49
C SER A 240 -32.89 20.23 -40.59
N VAL A 241 -32.11 21.27 -40.28
CA VAL A 241 -31.75 22.33 -41.23
C VAL A 241 -30.96 21.76 -42.43
N LYS A 242 -30.05 20.81 -42.20
CA LYS A 242 -29.34 20.13 -43.29
C LYS A 242 -30.27 19.36 -44.22
N SER A 243 -31.26 18.66 -43.66
CA SER A 243 -32.28 17.93 -44.43
C SER A 243 -33.12 18.89 -45.27
N GLU A 244 -33.59 19.99 -44.67
CA GLU A 244 -34.36 21.03 -45.37
C GLU A 244 -33.56 21.67 -46.51
N ASN A 245 -32.28 21.98 -46.28
CA ASN A 245 -31.41 22.56 -47.30
C ASN A 245 -31.18 21.58 -48.47
N HIS A 246 -30.99 20.28 -48.18
CA HIS A 246 -30.86 19.26 -49.22
C HIS A 246 -32.15 19.16 -50.08
N ASN A 247 -33.31 19.20 -49.44
CA ASN A 247 -34.60 19.23 -50.13
C ASN A 247 -34.72 20.46 -51.04
N LEU A 248 -34.40 21.66 -50.52
CA LEU A 248 -34.41 22.90 -51.30
C LEU A 248 -33.47 22.86 -52.52
N GLN A 249 -32.27 22.30 -52.36
CA GLN A 249 -31.33 22.14 -53.47
C GLN A 249 -31.87 21.23 -54.57
N ALA A 250 -32.51 20.11 -54.20
CA ALA A 250 -33.13 19.20 -55.16
C ALA A 250 -34.27 19.89 -55.94
N HIS A 251 -35.10 20.69 -55.26
CA HIS A 251 -36.14 21.48 -55.92
C HIS A 251 -35.58 22.50 -56.92
N LEU A 252 -34.52 23.22 -56.53
CA LEU A 252 -33.91 24.23 -57.38
C LEU A 252 -33.25 23.61 -58.62
N ALA A 253 -32.72 22.39 -58.50
CA ALA A 253 -32.18 21.62 -59.62
C ALA A 253 -33.27 21.21 -60.62
N ASP A 254 -34.39 20.66 -60.15
CA ASP A 254 -35.53 20.29 -61.01
C ASP A 254 -36.12 21.51 -61.73
N ALA A 255 -36.34 22.61 -60.99
CA ALA A 255 -36.85 23.86 -61.55
C ALA A 255 -35.89 24.48 -62.58
N SER A 256 -34.58 24.50 -62.28
CA SER A 256 -33.55 24.99 -63.22
C SER A 256 -33.50 24.13 -64.48
N ARG A 257 -33.54 22.80 -64.35
CA ARG A 257 -33.51 21.89 -65.49
C ARG A 257 -34.70 22.10 -66.41
N TRP A 258 -35.89 22.31 -65.85
CA TRP A 258 -37.07 22.66 -66.65
C TRP A 258 -36.91 24.02 -67.35
N LEU A 259 -36.51 25.07 -66.61
CA LEU A 259 -36.36 26.42 -67.16
C LEU A 259 -35.34 26.49 -68.31
N VAL A 260 -34.22 25.77 -68.18
CA VAL A 260 -33.13 25.80 -69.16
C VAL A 260 -33.41 24.89 -70.35
N SER A 261 -33.90 23.67 -70.11
CA SER A 261 -33.95 22.63 -71.15
C SER A 261 -35.36 22.40 -71.73
N LYS A 262 -36.39 23.08 -71.21
CA LYS A 262 -37.81 22.79 -71.50
C LYS A 262 -38.14 21.29 -71.38
N ASP A 263 -37.47 20.61 -70.46
CA ASP A 263 -37.58 19.17 -70.23
C ASP A 263 -39.00 18.84 -69.76
N THR A 264 -39.79 18.20 -70.64
CA THR A 264 -41.18 17.88 -70.35
C THR A 264 -41.32 16.81 -69.26
N GLU A 265 -40.32 15.95 -69.09
CA GLU A 265 -40.33 14.95 -68.02
C GLU A 265 -40.07 15.61 -66.66
N ALA A 266 -39.20 16.62 -66.61
CA ALA A 266 -39.00 17.41 -65.39
C ALA A 266 -40.28 18.16 -64.99
N LEU A 267 -40.99 18.76 -65.96
CA LEU A 267 -42.28 19.41 -65.70
C LEU A 267 -43.35 18.42 -65.22
N ASP A 268 -43.43 17.25 -65.85
CA ASP A 268 -44.34 16.19 -65.43
C ASP A 268 -44.06 15.74 -64.00
N ARG A 269 -42.80 15.51 -63.64
CA ARG A 269 -42.43 15.17 -62.26
C ARG A 269 -42.88 16.23 -61.26
N VAL A 270 -42.69 17.51 -61.57
CA VAL A 270 -43.14 18.64 -60.72
C VAL A 270 -44.66 18.61 -60.55
N ARG A 271 -45.41 18.43 -61.66
CA ARG A 271 -46.87 18.36 -61.66
C ARG A 271 -47.40 17.17 -60.85
N LEU A 272 -46.87 15.99 -61.12
CA LEU A 272 -47.25 14.76 -60.44
C LEU A 272 -46.96 14.82 -58.94
N ARG A 273 -45.82 15.44 -58.56
CA ARG A 273 -45.49 15.71 -57.16
C ARG A 273 -46.49 16.66 -56.51
N HIS A 274 -46.89 17.73 -57.19
CA HIS A 274 -47.90 18.65 -56.69
C HIS A 274 -49.22 17.96 -56.40
N MET A 275 -49.71 17.14 -57.35
CA MET A 275 -50.94 16.37 -57.15
C MET A 275 -50.86 15.45 -55.94
N LEU A 276 -49.72 14.76 -55.78
CA LEU A 276 -49.49 13.88 -54.65
C LEU A 276 -49.47 14.64 -53.32
N THR A 277 -48.85 15.82 -53.29
CA THR A 277 -48.85 16.72 -52.14
C THR A 277 -50.27 17.15 -51.78
N VAL A 278 -51.05 17.64 -52.74
CA VAL A 278 -52.45 18.07 -52.50
C VAL A 278 -53.32 16.91 -52.03
N ALA A 279 -53.13 15.69 -52.55
CA ALA A 279 -53.84 14.52 -52.06
C ALA A 279 -53.54 14.24 -50.58
N GLN A 280 -52.25 14.33 -50.19
CA GLN A 280 -51.85 14.15 -48.79
C GLN A 280 -52.37 15.26 -47.89
N GLU A 281 -52.37 16.52 -48.36
CA GLU A 281 -52.96 17.64 -47.63
C GLU A 281 -54.45 17.43 -47.37
N ASN A 282 -55.21 17.08 -48.42
CA ASN A 282 -56.65 16.84 -48.31
C ASN A 282 -56.95 15.71 -47.32
N LEU A 283 -56.17 14.63 -47.31
CA LEU A 283 -56.34 13.53 -46.35
C LEU A 283 -55.93 13.90 -44.92
N ALA A 284 -54.85 14.67 -44.74
CA ALA A 284 -54.46 15.17 -43.41
C ALA A 284 -55.51 16.10 -42.81
N LEU A 285 -56.12 16.96 -43.64
CA LEU A 285 -57.21 17.82 -43.20
C LEU A 285 -58.46 17.01 -42.88
N ALA A 286 -58.84 16.05 -43.74
CA ALA A 286 -60.01 15.20 -43.52
C ALA A 286 -59.89 14.36 -42.23
N THR A 287 -58.67 13.92 -41.88
CA THR A 287 -58.39 13.14 -40.67
C THR A 287 -58.05 13.98 -39.44
N SER A 288 -58.13 15.32 -39.54
CA SER A 288 -57.72 16.25 -38.47
C SER A 288 -56.28 16.04 -37.98
N VAL A 289 -55.43 15.39 -38.78
CA VAL A 289 -53.98 15.28 -38.52
C VAL A 289 -53.30 16.64 -38.69
N ALA A 290 -53.84 17.48 -39.57
CA ALA A 290 -53.44 18.87 -39.75
C ALA A 290 -54.65 19.81 -39.60
N THR A 291 -54.41 21.00 -39.06
CA THR A 291 -55.42 22.06 -38.92
C THR A 291 -55.33 23.12 -40.02
N SER A 292 -54.23 23.13 -40.78
CA SER A 292 -53.97 24.08 -41.87
C SER A 292 -53.33 23.34 -43.03
N ARG A 293 -53.45 23.87 -44.26
CA ARG A 293 -52.76 23.31 -45.44
C ARG A 293 -51.25 23.37 -45.33
N TYR A 294 -50.71 24.37 -44.63
CA TYR A 294 -49.28 24.50 -44.41
C TYR A 294 -48.76 23.27 -43.67
N ASP A 295 -47.75 22.60 -44.23
CA ASP A 295 -47.16 21.34 -43.77
C ASP A 295 -48.13 20.13 -43.67
N ALA A 296 -49.37 20.22 -44.16
CA ALA A 296 -50.34 19.12 -44.00
C ALA A 296 -49.88 17.82 -44.65
N SER A 297 -49.23 17.88 -45.83
CA SER A 297 -48.64 16.71 -46.49
C SER A 297 -47.52 16.07 -45.67
N ILE A 298 -46.72 16.87 -44.95
CA ILE A 298 -45.66 16.40 -44.06
C ILE A 298 -46.27 15.75 -42.82
N LEU A 299 -47.28 16.39 -42.22
CA LEU A 299 -47.98 15.87 -41.05
C LEU A 299 -48.69 14.55 -41.36
N TRP A 300 -49.31 14.43 -42.54
CA TRP A 300 -49.84 13.16 -43.04
C TRP A 300 -48.77 12.06 -43.01
N ARG A 301 -47.62 12.31 -43.64
CA ARG A 301 -46.52 11.32 -43.72
C ARG A 301 -45.95 10.96 -42.35
N ARG A 302 -45.86 11.92 -41.42
CA ARG A 302 -45.45 11.68 -40.03
C ARG A 302 -46.46 10.83 -39.27
N ALA A 303 -47.76 11.06 -39.47
CA ALA A 303 -48.83 10.29 -38.83
C ALA A 303 -48.86 8.81 -39.26
N LEU A 304 -48.36 8.50 -40.46
CA LEU A 304 -48.16 7.12 -40.94
C LEU A 304 -47.01 6.40 -40.23
N GLY A 305 -46.13 7.12 -39.53
CA GLY A 305 -45.01 6.56 -38.77
C GLY A 305 -43.73 6.35 -39.59
N PRO A 306 -42.67 5.82 -38.95
CA PRO A 306 -41.34 5.67 -39.55
C PRO A 306 -41.17 4.40 -40.40
N SER A 307 -42.18 3.51 -40.45
CA SER A 307 -42.08 2.28 -41.25
C SER A 307 -41.84 2.63 -42.72
N GLU A 308 -40.92 1.92 -43.37
CA GLU A 308 -40.69 1.99 -44.82
C GLU A 308 -41.57 1.00 -45.58
N GLU A 309 -42.16 0.03 -44.88
CA GLU A 309 -42.95 -1.05 -45.46
C GLU A 309 -44.33 -0.54 -45.89
N LEU A 310 -44.66 -0.72 -47.18
CA LEU A 310 -45.89 -0.19 -47.77
C LEU A 310 -47.15 -0.74 -47.11
N SER A 311 -47.15 -2.03 -46.78
CA SER A 311 -48.30 -2.71 -46.17
C SER A 311 -48.65 -2.17 -44.79
N ASP A 312 -47.64 -1.82 -43.98
CA ASP A 312 -47.83 -1.23 -42.65
C ASP A 312 -48.35 0.20 -42.74
N ARG A 313 -47.79 1.01 -43.65
CA ARG A 313 -48.24 2.39 -43.87
C ARG A 313 -49.67 2.44 -44.40
N LEU A 314 -50.07 1.53 -45.29
CA LEU A 314 -51.46 1.39 -45.74
C LEU A 314 -52.41 1.06 -44.59
N LYS A 315 -52.06 0.08 -43.75
CA LYS A 315 -52.86 -0.25 -42.55
C LYS A 315 -53.01 0.96 -41.64
N LYS A 316 -51.93 1.71 -41.41
CA LYS A 316 -51.96 2.92 -40.60
C LYS A 316 -52.83 4.02 -41.22
N ALA A 317 -52.74 4.24 -42.53
CA ALA A 317 -53.58 5.19 -43.25
C ALA A 317 -55.06 4.85 -43.12
N HIS A 318 -55.44 3.58 -43.36
CA HIS A 318 -56.82 3.13 -43.17
C HIS A 318 -57.29 3.28 -41.73
N SER A 319 -56.41 3.03 -40.75
CA SER A 319 -56.74 3.25 -39.34
C SER A 319 -56.99 4.74 -39.02
N LEU A 320 -56.30 5.68 -39.68
CA LEU A 320 -56.55 7.12 -39.53
C LEU A 320 -57.87 7.51 -40.20
N LEU A 321 -58.14 6.98 -41.39
CA LEU A 321 -59.32 7.32 -42.19
C LEU A 321 -60.63 6.72 -41.64
N ASN A 322 -60.55 5.63 -40.87
CA ASN A 322 -61.71 4.94 -40.28
C ASN A 322 -62.01 5.38 -38.83
N GLN A 323 -61.42 6.47 -38.33
CA GLN A 323 -61.72 6.98 -36.99
C GLN A 323 -63.16 7.54 -36.94
N GLN A 324 -63.84 7.36 -35.80
CA GLN A 324 -65.27 7.68 -35.66
C GLN A 324 -65.64 9.15 -35.97
N HIS A 325 -64.69 10.07 -35.84
CA HIS A 325 -64.90 11.51 -36.08
C HIS A 325 -64.52 11.97 -37.49
N VAL A 326 -63.99 11.07 -38.33
CA VAL A 326 -63.57 11.39 -39.69
C VAL A 326 -64.75 11.23 -40.64
N GLN A 327 -65.16 12.32 -41.27
CA GLN A 327 -66.19 12.33 -42.30
C GLN A 327 -65.52 12.60 -43.66
N LEU A 328 -65.47 11.57 -44.51
CA LEU A 328 -64.93 11.67 -45.86
C LEU A 328 -66.07 11.99 -46.83
N ASP A 329 -65.84 12.95 -47.73
CA ASP A 329 -66.75 13.22 -48.84
C ASP A 329 -66.73 12.08 -49.87
N GLU A 330 -67.66 12.09 -50.83
CA GLU A 330 -67.80 11.01 -51.81
C GLU A 330 -66.53 10.80 -52.64
N ARG A 331 -65.84 11.90 -53.00
CA ARG A 331 -64.58 11.87 -53.75
C ARG A 331 -63.46 11.22 -52.92
N ALA A 332 -63.27 11.61 -51.67
CA ALA A 332 -62.30 11.00 -50.78
C ALA A 332 -62.61 9.53 -50.50
N GLN A 333 -63.88 9.17 -50.32
CA GLN A 333 -64.28 7.76 -50.15
C GLN A 333 -63.95 6.91 -51.38
N ALA A 334 -64.21 7.43 -52.58
CA ALA A 334 -63.83 6.76 -53.83
C ALA A 334 -62.30 6.62 -53.94
N PHE A 335 -61.56 7.68 -53.60
CA PHE A 335 -60.10 7.67 -53.61
C PHE A 335 -59.52 6.63 -52.63
N VAL A 336 -60.01 6.58 -51.40
CA VAL A 336 -59.54 5.62 -50.38
C VAL A 336 -59.77 4.17 -50.80
N LYS A 337 -60.81 3.90 -51.60
CA LYS A 337 -61.10 2.57 -52.17
C LYS A 337 -60.23 2.22 -53.38
N SER A 338 -59.56 3.19 -54.00
CA SER A 338 -58.87 3.00 -55.28
C SER A 338 -57.65 2.08 -55.25
N GLY A 339 -57.15 1.66 -54.08
CA GLY A 339 -55.97 0.77 -53.95
C GLY A 339 -54.68 1.41 -54.47
N PRO A 340 -54.33 1.29 -55.77
CA PRO A 340 -53.29 2.07 -56.45
C PRO A 340 -53.08 3.51 -55.97
N GLY A 341 -54.11 4.36 -55.92
CA GLY A 341 -53.95 5.76 -55.50
C GLY A 341 -53.49 5.90 -54.04
N MET A 342 -54.06 5.08 -53.16
CA MET A 342 -53.66 5.04 -51.75
C MET A 342 -52.21 4.59 -51.56
N LYS A 343 -51.71 3.65 -52.37
CA LYS A 343 -50.31 3.21 -52.31
C LYS A 343 -49.35 4.38 -52.49
N LEU A 344 -49.52 5.16 -53.56
CA LEU A 344 -48.66 6.31 -53.87
C LEU A 344 -48.65 7.36 -52.76
N VAL A 345 -49.83 7.64 -52.20
CA VAL A 345 -50.00 8.64 -51.14
C VAL A 345 -49.34 8.20 -49.83
N VAL A 346 -49.29 6.90 -49.54
CA VAL A 346 -48.68 6.40 -48.29
C VAL A 346 -47.22 6.02 -48.44
N GLU A 347 -46.66 5.83 -49.64
CA GLU A 347 -45.28 5.41 -49.84
C GLU A 347 -44.24 6.25 -49.09
N ALA A 348 -43.34 5.59 -48.36
CA ALA A 348 -42.21 6.25 -47.69
C ALA A 348 -41.19 6.80 -48.70
N ARG A 349 -40.89 6.02 -49.75
CA ARG A 349 -39.92 6.34 -50.80
C ARG A 349 -40.61 6.32 -52.16
N SER A 350 -41.17 7.45 -52.56
CA SER A 350 -41.81 7.58 -53.86
C SER A 350 -40.81 8.09 -54.90
N THR A 351 -40.78 7.47 -56.07
CA THR A 351 -39.98 7.94 -57.22
C THR A 351 -40.36 9.36 -57.64
N ILE A 352 -41.63 9.74 -57.45
CA ILE A 352 -42.16 11.09 -57.73
C ILE A 352 -41.61 12.14 -56.75
N ARG A 353 -41.31 11.72 -55.50
CA ARG A 353 -40.80 12.57 -54.40
C ARG A 353 -39.29 12.50 -54.19
N ALA A 354 -38.59 11.59 -54.84
CA ALA A 354 -37.15 11.36 -54.62
C ALA A 354 -36.27 12.61 -54.83
N LEU A 355 -36.81 13.68 -55.42
CA LEU A 355 -36.12 14.94 -55.72
C LEU A 355 -36.73 16.15 -54.96
N GLY A 356 -37.31 15.92 -53.78
CA GLY A 356 -37.75 16.93 -52.82
C GLY A 356 -39.27 16.97 -52.57
N ASP A 357 -39.69 17.60 -51.47
CA ASP A 357 -41.08 17.58 -50.93
C ASP A 357 -41.93 18.86 -51.13
N ASN A 358 -41.32 20.03 -51.34
CA ASN A 358 -41.99 21.33 -51.37
C ASN A 358 -41.83 22.03 -52.72
N VAL A 359 -42.90 22.07 -53.52
CA VAL A 359 -43.00 23.03 -54.62
C VAL A 359 -44.23 23.89 -54.36
N ALA A 360 -44.02 25.20 -54.24
CA ALA A 360 -45.11 26.15 -54.01
C ALA A 360 -45.96 26.23 -55.28
N HIS A 361 -47.17 25.70 -55.19
CA HIS A 361 -48.14 25.68 -56.28
C HIS A 361 -49.51 26.13 -55.76
N PRO A 362 -50.37 26.67 -56.64
CA PRO A 362 -51.72 27.01 -56.27
C PRO A 362 -52.46 25.76 -55.75
N PRO A 363 -53.34 25.91 -54.74
CA PRO A 363 -54.07 24.79 -54.16
C PRO A 363 -55.09 24.18 -55.13
N GLN A 364 -55.51 24.94 -56.14
CA GLN A 364 -56.41 24.49 -57.19
C GLN A 364 -55.62 23.85 -58.33
N ILE A 365 -55.96 22.60 -58.63
CA ILE A 365 -55.37 21.81 -59.70
C ILE A 365 -56.40 21.68 -60.81
N SER A 366 -56.12 22.28 -61.98
CA SER A 366 -56.97 22.12 -63.17
C SER A 366 -56.64 20.80 -63.86
N ARG A 367 -57.65 19.96 -64.11
CA ARG A 367 -57.47 18.65 -64.76
C ARG A 367 -56.70 18.75 -66.08
N ASP A 368 -57.02 19.73 -66.92
CA ASP A 368 -56.40 19.91 -68.25
C ASP A 368 -54.87 20.10 -68.18
N VAL A 369 -54.37 20.70 -67.10
CA VAL A 369 -52.93 20.98 -66.93
C VAL A 369 -52.15 19.71 -66.56
N PHE A 370 -52.78 18.77 -65.86
CA PHE A 370 -52.11 17.62 -65.25
C PHE A 370 -52.38 16.31 -65.99
N HIS A 371 -53.48 16.22 -66.74
CA HIS A 371 -53.90 15.01 -67.44
C HIS A 371 -52.82 14.40 -68.34
N VAL A 372 -52.09 15.24 -69.09
CA VAL A 372 -50.99 14.78 -69.96
C VAL A 372 -49.84 14.17 -69.15
N ALA A 373 -49.52 14.72 -67.97
CA ALA A 373 -48.49 14.18 -67.09
C ALA A 373 -48.92 12.85 -66.48
N VAL A 374 -50.20 12.75 -66.06
CA VAL A 374 -50.81 11.52 -65.56
C VAL A 374 -50.74 10.41 -66.60
N ALA A 375 -51.16 10.69 -67.84
CA ALA A 375 -51.18 9.73 -68.94
C ALA A 375 -49.80 9.16 -69.31
N ARG A 376 -48.72 9.90 -69.05
CA ARG A 376 -47.34 9.47 -69.32
C ARG A 376 -46.68 8.72 -68.15
N HIS A 377 -47.29 8.70 -66.97
CA HIS A 377 -46.68 8.08 -65.79
C HIS A 377 -46.82 6.54 -65.81
N PRO A 378 -45.78 5.76 -65.41
CA PRO A 378 -45.86 4.30 -65.35
C PRO A 378 -46.96 3.78 -64.43
N GLU A 379 -47.28 4.51 -63.37
CA GLU A 379 -48.32 4.18 -62.38
C GLU A 379 -49.63 4.93 -62.71
N PHE A 380 -50.05 4.88 -63.98
CA PHE A 380 -51.19 5.61 -64.51
C PHE A 380 -52.45 5.46 -63.67
N GLU A 381 -52.83 4.23 -63.27
CA GLU A 381 -54.04 3.97 -62.49
C GLU A 381 -54.03 4.71 -61.14
N GLY A 382 -52.89 4.70 -60.44
CA GLY A 382 -52.75 5.39 -59.17
C GLY A 382 -52.80 6.91 -59.33
N MET A 383 -52.17 7.43 -60.38
CA MET A 383 -52.18 8.87 -60.68
C MET A 383 -53.53 9.36 -61.17
N GLN A 384 -54.27 8.55 -61.92
CA GLN A 384 -55.63 8.85 -62.36
C GLN A 384 -56.60 8.90 -61.18
N ALA A 385 -56.42 8.00 -60.19
CA ALA A 385 -57.17 8.05 -58.94
C ALA A 385 -56.87 9.35 -58.18
N ILE A 386 -55.60 9.76 -58.11
CA ILE A 386 -55.20 11.04 -57.50
C ILE A 386 -55.82 12.22 -58.29
N GLU A 387 -55.75 12.22 -59.62
CA GLU A 387 -56.34 13.25 -60.49
C GLU A 387 -57.83 13.43 -60.23
N SER A 388 -58.56 12.33 -60.13
CA SER A 388 -60.00 12.35 -59.86
C SER A 388 -60.32 12.86 -58.45
N PHE A 389 -59.37 12.76 -57.52
CA PHE A 389 -59.52 13.21 -56.14
C PHE A 389 -59.17 14.68 -55.95
N VAL A 390 -58.10 15.17 -56.58
CA VAL A 390 -57.53 16.51 -56.30
C VAL A 390 -57.88 17.57 -57.33
N CYS A 391 -58.28 17.19 -58.55
CA CYS A 391 -58.64 18.14 -59.60
C CYS A 391 -60.14 18.46 -59.55
N ASP A 392 -60.46 19.75 -59.74
CA ASP A 392 -61.84 20.23 -59.84
C ASP A 392 -62.50 19.93 -61.19
#